data_AF-A0A4V2M354-F1
#
_entry.id   AF-A0A4V2M354-F1
#
_cell.length_a   1.000
_cell.length_b   1.000
_cell.length_c   1.000
_cell.angle_alpha   90.00
_cell.angle_beta   90.00
_cell.angle_gamma   90.00
#
_symmetry.space_group_name_H-M   'P 1'
#
loop_
_entity.id
_entity.type
_entity.pdbx_description
1 polymer ?
#
loop_
_entity_poly.entity_id
_entity_poly.type
_entity_poly.pdbx_seq_one_letter_code
_entity_poly.pdbx_strand_id
1 'polypeptide(L)'
;MTTLRAEIDRWEADLENIADTSNTENWFLEERRLAEAQHTLLAFRARIVPALTALDSQDVVVTEIEHLLGRLEELRCDLLRTVHPTESHRAIAETVAALRALTRVAVRFERTPEDVR
;
A
#
# COMPACT_ATOMS: atom_id res chain seq x y z
N MET A 1 9.70 -16.19 -10.27
CA MET A 1 8.55 -15.30 -9.99
C MET A 1 8.39 -15.24 -8.49
N THR A 2 8.33 -14.04 -7.89
CA THR A 2 7.95 -13.87 -6.48
C THR A 2 6.44 -14.03 -6.35
N THR A 3 5.97 -14.64 -5.25
CA THR A 3 4.54 -14.81 -4.99
C THR A 3 3.92 -13.49 -4.53
N LEU A 4 2.60 -13.34 -4.70
CA LEU A 4 1.87 -12.17 -4.21
C LEU A 4 2.13 -11.94 -2.72
N ARG A 5 2.10 -13.01 -1.92
CA ARG A 5 2.49 -13.01 -0.51
C ARG A 5 3.86 -12.38 -0.27
N ALA A 6 4.89 -12.80 -1.00
CA ALA A 6 6.25 -12.32 -0.80
C ALA A 6 6.40 -10.81 -1.12
N GLU A 7 5.66 -10.30 -2.11
CA GLU A 7 5.66 -8.87 -2.42
C GLU A 7 4.93 -8.04 -1.35
N ILE A 8 3.85 -8.57 -0.78
CA ILE A 8 3.14 -7.93 0.34
C ILE A 8 3.99 -7.92 1.60
N ASP A 9 4.62 -9.05 1.94
CA ASP A 9 5.47 -9.15 3.14
C ASP A 9 6.66 -8.19 3.04
N ARG A 10 7.27 -8.07 1.84
CA ARG A 10 8.33 -7.08 1.58
C ARG A 10 7.82 -5.65 1.80
N TRP A 11 6.66 -5.31 1.24
CA TRP A 11 6.08 -3.98 1.40
C TRP A 11 5.73 -3.68 2.87
N GLU A 12 5.17 -4.64 3.62
CA GLU A 12 4.90 -4.44 5.06
C GLU A 12 6.21 -4.19 5.84
N ALA A 13 7.28 -4.95 5.56
CA ALA A 13 8.59 -4.73 6.15
C ALA A 13 9.21 -3.37 5.79
N ASP A 14 9.05 -2.92 4.53
CA ASP A 14 9.50 -1.58 4.11
C ASP A 14 8.79 -0.48 4.93
N LEU A 15 7.48 -0.63 5.18
CA LEU A 15 6.72 0.32 5.99
C LEU A 15 7.12 0.32 7.47
N GLU A 16 7.45 -0.85 8.03
CA GLU A 16 8.00 -0.96 9.38
C GLU A 16 9.37 -0.26 9.48
N ASN A 17 10.24 -0.49 8.51
CA ASN A 17 11.54 0.18 8.45
C ASN A 17 11.42 1.71 8.33
N ILE A 18 10.44 2.22 7.56
CA ILE A 18 10.16 3.66 7.51
C ILE A 18 9.71 4.18 8.88
N ALA A 19 8.84 3.44 9.57
CA ALA A 19 8.39 3.82 10.90
C ALA A 19 9.57 3.88 11.90
N ASP A 20 10.44 2.87 11.90
CA ASP A 20 11.60 2.81 12.79
C ASP A 20 12.62 3.90 12.49
N THR A 21 12.90 4.14 11.21
CA THR A 21 13.79 5.23 10.75
C THR A 21 13.22 6.58 11.17
N SER A 22 11.93 6.80 10.94
CA SER A 22 11.27 8.07 11.31
C SER A 22 11.35 8.37 12.80
N ASN A 23 11.24 7.34 13.64
CA ASN A 23 11.37 7.46 15.10
C ASN A 23 12.83 7.72 15.51
N THR A 24 13.78 7.02 14.90
CA THR A 24 15.20 7.11 15.23
C THR A 24 15.79 8.47 14.82
N GLU A 25 15.38 8.97 13.65
CA GLU A 25 15.89 10.20 13.07
C GLU A 25 15.02 11.43 13.39
N ASN A 26 13.96 11.26 14.19
CA ASN A 26 13.02 12.33 14.59
C ASN A 26 12.40 13.08 13.41
N TRP A 27 11.96 12.34 12.39
CA TRP A 27 11.26 12.91 11.25
C TRP A 27 9.96 13.58 11.69
N PHE A 28 9.57 14.64 10.97
CA PHE A 28 8.23 15.18 11.05
C PHE A 28 7.20 14.15 10.54
N LEU A 29 5.95 14.27 11.01
CA LEU A 29 4.88 13.35 10.60
C LEU A 29 4.65 13.41 9.08
N GLU A 30 4.77 14.61 8.53
CA GLU A 30 4.72 14.94 7.11
C GLU A 30 5.70 14.08 6.30
N GLU A 31 6.96 14.05 6.73
CA GLU A 31 8.06 13.32 6.06
C GLU A 31 7.79 11.82 6.08
N ARG A 32 7.39 11.30 7.24
CA ARG A 32 7.00 9.89 7.38
C ARG A 32 5.84 9.54 6.45
N ARG A 33 4.76 10.33 6.43
CA ARG A 33 3.58 10.05 5.59
C ARG A 33 3.89 10.16 4.11
N LEU A 34 4.76 11.09 3.72
CA LEU A 34 5.23 11.20 2.36
C LEU A 34 6.02 9.95 1.94
N ALA A 35 6.95 9.49 2.80
CA ALA A 35 7.72 8.27 2.55
C ALA A 35 6.81 7.03 2.46
N GLU A 36 5.89 6.84 3.41
CA GLU A 36 4.93 5.73 3.38
C GLU A 36 4.08 5.73 2.08
N ALA A 37 3.58 6.90 1.66
CA ALA A 37 2.80 7.02 0.43
C ALA A 37 3.63 6.69 -0.82
N GLN A 38 4.85 7.23 -0.92
CA GLN A 38 5.75 6.98 -2.06
C GLN A 38 6.13 5.50 -2.17
N HIS A 39 6.55 4.89 -1.07
CA HIS A 39 6.92 3.47 -1.04
C HIS A 39 5.72 2.57 -1.36
N THR A 40 4.54 2.90 -0.84
CA THR A 40 3.32 2.14 -1.14
C THR A 40 2.95 2.23 -2.61
N LEU A 41 2.93 3.44 -3.20
CA LEU A 41 2.63 3.61 -4.63
C LEU A 41 3.60 2.83 -5.52
N LEU A 42 4.90 2.89 -5.21
CA LEU A 42 5.93 2.17 -5.97
C LEU A 42 5.74 0.65 -5.86
N ALA A 43 5.61 0.12 -4.64
CA ALA A 43 5.46 -1.31 -4.41
C ALA A 43 4.20 -1.86 -5.09
N PHE A 44 3.08 -1.14 -4.98
CA PHE A 44 1.83 -1.58 -5.55
C PHE A 44 1.83 -1.56 -7.08
N ARG A 45 2.21 -0.44 -7.69
CA ARG A 45 2.18 -0.29 -9.15
C ARG A 45 3.17 -1.21 -9.85
N ALA A 46 4.36 -1.39 -9.27
CA ALA A 46 5.41 -2.16 -9.92
C ALA A 46 5.31 -3.67 -9.68
N ARG A 47 4.76 -4.11 -8.54
CA ARG A 47 4.88 -5.51 -8.09
C ARG A 47 3.56 -6.13 -7.65
N ILE A 48 2.80 -5.49 -6.76
CA ILE A 48 1.61 -6.11 -6.16
C ILE A 48 0.44 -6.15 -7.14
N VAL A 49 0.10 -5.04 -7.82
CA VAL A 49 -1.01 -5.00 -8.80
C VAL A 49 -0.75 -5.98 -9.95
N PRO A 50 0.43 -6.02 -10.60
CA PRO A 50 0.72 -7.04 -11.61
C PRO A 50 0.57 -8.48 -11.11
N ALA A 51 1.01 -8.75 -9.87
CA ALA A 51 0.86 -10.07 -9.26
C ALA A 51 -0.61 -10.43 -9.00
N LEU A 52 -1.45 -9.46 -8.61
CA LEU A 52 -2.90 -9.65 -8.41
C LEU A 52 -3.62 -9.91 -9.74
N THR A 53 -3.33 -9.12 -10.78
CA THR A 53 -3.95 -9.28 -12.10
C THR A 53 -3.63 -10.64 -12.72
N ALA A 54 -2.43 -11.19 -12.46
CA ALA A 54 -2.05 -12.51 -12.93
C ALA A 54 -2.86 -13.67 -12.30
N LEU A 55 -3.66 -13.41 -11.25
CA LEU A 55 -4.47 -14.44 -10.57
C LEU A 55 -5.91 -14.57 -11.13
N ASP A 56 -6.29 -13.78 -12.15
CA ASP A 56 -7.57 -13.76 -12.94
C ASP A 56 -8.91 -13.73 -12.15
N SER A 57 -8.90 -13.97 -10.83
CA SER A 57 -10.06 -14.19 -9.98
C SER A 57 -10.36 -13.05 -9.01
N GLN A 58 -9.61 -11.94 -9.11
CA GLN A 58 -9.59 -10.87 -8.11
C GLN A 58 -9.95 -9.48 -8.67
N ASP A 59 -10.71 -9.40 -9.76
CA ASP A 59 -11.01 -8.16 -10.49
C ASP A 59 -11.56 -7.03 -9.61
N VAL A 60 -12.50 -7.35 -8.71
CA VAL A 60 -13.08 -6.37 -7.76
C VAL A 60 -12.03 -5.87 -6.76
N VAL A 61 -11.14 -6.75 -6.28
CA VAL A 61 -10.09 -6.37 -5.32
C VAL A 61 -9.02 -5.52 -6.00
N VAL A 62 -8.64 -5.86 -7.23
CA VAL A 62 -7.72 -5.06 -8.06
C VAL A 62 -8.30 -3.67 -8.29
N THR A 63 -9.56 -3.57 -8.71
CA THR A 63 -10.23 -2.29 -8.96
C THR A 63 -10.24 -1.40 -7.72
N GLU A 64 -10.59 -1.95 -6.56
CA GLU A 64 -10.61 -1.17 -5.31
C GLU A 64 -9.20 -0.75 -4.87
N ILE A 65 -8.20 -1.63 -5.05
CA ILE A 65 -6.80 -1.27 -4.80
C ILE A 65 -6.37 -0.13 -5.72
N GLU A 66 -6.66 -0.18 -7.01
CA GLU A 66 -6.32 0.89 -7.96
C GLU A 66 -7.00 2.22 -7.58
N HIS A 67 -8.26 2.18 -7.14
CA HIS A 67 -8.96 3.36 -6.64
C HIS A 67 -8.24 3.98 -5.43
N LEU A 68 -7.86 3.16 -4.45
CA LEU A 68 -7.12 3.63 -3.28
C LEU A 68 -5.72 4.16 -3.63
N LEU A 69 -5.04 3.57 -4.64
CA LEU A 69 -3.76 4.08 -5.12
C LEU A 69 -3.91 5.45 -5.80
N GLY A 70 -4.98 5.67 -6.55
CA GLY A 70 -5.32 6.98 -7.11
C GLY A 70 -5.49 8.02 -6.00
N ARG A 71 -6.30 7.72 -4.99
CA ARG A 71 -6.49 8.57 -3.82
C ARG A 71 -5.18 8.82 -3.06
N LEU A 72 -4.35 7.80 -2.87
CA LEU A 72 -3.06 7.93 -2.19
C LEU A 72 -2.11 8.86 -2.96
N GLU A 73 -2.14 8.81 -4.28
CA GLU A 73 -1.35 9.72 -5.12
C GLU A 73 -1.81 11.17 -5.00
N GLU A 74 -3.13 11.43 -4.98
CA GLU A 74 -3.69 12.76 -4.75
C GLU A 74 -3.26 13.30 -3.39
N LEU A 75 -3.41 12.50 -2.32
CA LEU A 75 -3.02 12.90 -0.96
C LEU A 75 -1.51 13.15 -0.82
N ARG A 76 -0.68 12.35 -1.50
CA ARG A 76 0.76 12.56 -1.58
C ARG A 76 1.08 13.89 -2.26
N CYS A 77 0.41 14.19 -3.37
CA CYS A 77 0.55 15.46 -4.08
C CYS A 77 0.12 16.63 -3.20
N ASP A 78 -0.93 16.47 -2.39
CA ASP A 78 -1.38 17.47 -1.44
C ASP A 78 -0.31 17.77 -0.38
N LEU A 79 0.34 16.75 0.20
CA LEU A 79 1.42 16.96 1.18
C LEU A 79 2.64 17.67 0.60
N LEU A 80 2.87 17.60 -0.72
CA LEU A 80 3.94 18.35 -1.38
C LEU A 80 3.60 19.84 -1.58
N ARG A 81 2.35 20.24 -1.37
CA ARG A 81 1.93 21.65 -1.52
C ARG A 81 2.36 22.45 -0.29
N THR A 82 2.75 23.71 -0.52
CA THR A 82 3.11 24.68 0.52
C THR A 82 1.99 24.89 1.55
N VAL A 83 0.73 24.77 1.12
CA VAL A 83 -0.44 24.75 1.99
C VAL A 83 -1.18 23.45 1.69
N HIS A 84 -1.10 22.51 2.61
CA HIS A 84 -1.77 21.22 2.51
C HIS A 84 -2.95 21.15 3.49
N PRO A 85 -4.01 20.38 3.18
CA PRO A 85 -5.10 20.15 4.12
C PRO A 85 -4.57 19.50 5.41
N THR A 86 -5.05 19.98 6.56
CA THR A 86 -4.64 19.48 7.90
C THR A 86 -4.86 17.98 8.07
N GLU A 87 -5.80 17.42 7.30
CA GLU A 87 -6.23 16.02 7.39
C GLU A 87 -5.45 15.07 6.47
N SER A 88 -4.57 15.58 5.59
CA SER A 88 -3.89 14.75 4.59
C SER A 88 -3.03 13.65 5.22
N HIS A 89 -2.39 13.91 6.38
CA HIS A 89 -1.64 12.90 7.12
C HIS A 89 -2.49 11.72 7.57
N ARG A 90 -3.68 12.02 8.11
CA ARG A 90 -4.63 11.02 8.59
C ARG A 90 -5.17 10.22 7.42
N ALA A 91 -5.58 10.92 6.35
CA ALA A 91 -6.12 10.28 5.16
C ALA A 91 -5.09 9.34 4.48
N ILE A 92 -3.80 9.69 4.47
CA ILE A 92 -2.74 8.80 3.99
C ILE A 92 -2.65 7.55 4.86
N ALA A 93 -2.60 7.70 6.19
CA ALA A 93 -2.52 6.57 7.10
C ALA A 93 -3.71 5.61 6.93
N GLU A 94 -4.92 6.15 6.81
CA GLU A 94 -6.15 5.39 6.56
C GLU A 94 -6.11 4.67 5.21
N THR A 95 -5.65 5.34 4.15
CA THR A 95 -5.54 4.76 2.81
C THR A 95 -4.53 3.61 2.79
N VAL A 96 -3.37 3.77 3.43
CA VAL A 96 -2.37 2.70 3.58
C VAL A 96 -2.93 1.54 4.40
N ALA A 97 -3.70 1.80 5.45
CA ALA A 97 -4.35 0.76 6.24
C ALA A 97 -5.42 -0.01 5.44
N ALA A 98 -6.20 0.68 4.62
CA ALA A 98 -7.17 0.06 3.72
C ALA A 98 -6.48 -0.84 2.68
N LEU A 99 -5.37 -0.38 2.09
CA LEU A 99 -4.53 -1.18 1.19
C LEU A 99 -4.00 -2.44 1.89
N ARG A 100 -3.53 -2.36 3.14
CA ARG A 100 -3.13 -3.54 3.93
C ARG A 100 -4.28 -4.52 4.13
N ALA A 101 -5.47 -4.02 4.42
CA ALA A 101 -6.64 -4.87 4.63
C ALA A 101 -7.02 -5.62 3.35
N LEU A 102 -7.05 -4.94 2.21
CA LEU A 102 -7.39 -5.55 0.93
C LEU A 102 -6.35 -6.56 0.44
N THR A 103 -5.06 -6.29 0.60
CA THR A 103 -4.03 -7.27 0.22
C THR A 103 -4.08 -8.53 1.08
N ARG A 104 -4.42 -8.41 2.37
CA ARG A 104 -4.68 -9.60 3.22
C ARG A 104 -5.86 -10.42 2.74
N VAL A 105 -6.91 -9.77 2.25
CA VAL A 105 -8.06 -10.44 1.63
C VAL A 105 -7.64 -11.13 0.33
N ALA A 106 -6.91 -10.45 -0.53
CA ALA A 106 -6.39 -11.00 -1.78
C ALA A 106 -5.56 -12.28 -1.58
N VAL A 107 -4.67 -12.30 -0.60
CA VAL A 107 -3.86 -13.51 -0.35
C VAL A 107 -4.67 -14.67 0.24
N ARG A 108 -5.77 -14.40 0.95
CA ARG A 108 -6.65 -15.50 1.38
C ARG A 108 -7.24 -16.23 0.18
N PHE A 109 -7.58 -15.50 -0.89
CA PHE A 109 -8.09 -16.09 -2.13
C PHE A 109 -7.01 -16.79 -2.97
N GLU A 110 -5.73 -16.43 -2.82
CA GLU A 110 -4.60 -17.17 -3.43
C GLU A 110 -4.50 -18.61 -2.88
N ARG A 111 -4.96 -18.88 -1.65
CA ARG A 111 -4.89 -20.21 -1.00
C ARG A 111 -6.06 -21.13 -1.33
N THR A 112 -7.20 -20.58 -1.76
CA THR A 112 -8.43 -21.36 -2.01
C THR A 112 -8.51 -22.17 -3.32
N PRO A 113 -7.66 -22.03 -4.36
CA PRO A 113 -7.87 -22.77 -5.60
C PRO A 113 -7.51 -24.27 -5.54
N GLU A 114 -6.72 -24.74 -4.56
CA GLU A 114 -6.25 -26.15 -4.51
C GLU A 114 -6.34 -26.87 -3.15
N ASP A 115 -6.76 -26.22 -2.05
CA ASP A 115 -6.93 -26.89 -0.74
C ASP A 115 -8.21 -27.76 -0.65
N VAL A 116 -8.83 -28.07 -1.79
CA VAL A 116 -9.96 -29.00 -1.91
C VAL A 116 -9.65 -30.01 -3.03
N ARG A 117 -8.72 -30.93 -2.78
CA ARG A 117 -8.63 -32.21 -3.49
C ARG A 117 -8.33 -33.35 -2.52
#